data_AF-A0A5C8CCC8-F1
#
_entry.id   AF-A0A5C8CCC8-F1
#
_cell.length_a   1.000
_cell.length_b   1.000
_cell.length_c   1.000
_cell.angle_alpha   90.00
_cell.angle_beta   90.00
_cell.angle_gamma   90.00
#
_symmetry.space_group_name_H-M   'P 1'
#
loop_
_entity.id
_entity.type
_entity.pdbx_description
1 polymer ?
#
loop_
_entity_poly.entity_id
_entity_poly.type
_entity_poly.pdbx_seq_one_letter_code
_entity_poly.pdbx_strand_id
1 'polypeptide(L)'
;MTLAPDVLDLVNNMKARGEPFALATVVRTVSLTAAKAGAKAVILSDGTMTAGWIGGGCARANVLKAARQSLSDGQPRLISVQPKDVLEEHGLKAGEAHEGVLYANNMCPSHGTMDIFVEPILPRPQLYICGASPVAVAIAAIAPRMGFFVSVCAPASDHAMFGDADRLIEGYEIPADGGPRRYVIVSTQGRGDTAALKSALATPSAYVAFVGSRKKASVLKDELAAAGVPPSELEALRAPAGLDLGAITPEEIALSIVAEMVEVRRRGQRRPDDQKEEGRT
;
A
#
# COMPACT_ATOMS: atom_id res chain seq x y z
N MET A 1 -28.27 8.64 -24.06
CA MET A 1 -27.24 9.38 -23.30
C MET A 1 -26.92 8.56 -22.08
N THR A 2 -25.76 7.90 -22.05
CA THR A 2 -25.27 7.24 -20.84
C THR A 2 -24.97 8.34 -19.82
N LEU A 3 -25.74 8.40 -18.73
CA LEU A 3 -25.41 9.23 -17.58
C LEU A 3 -23.98 8.89 -17.18
N ALA A 4 -23.12 9.90 -17.05
CA ALA A 4 -21.77 9.68 -16.54
C ALA A 4 -21.89 8.93 -15.20
N PRO A 5 -21.15 7.83 -14.99
CA PRO A 5 -21.25 7.06 -13.76
C PRO A 5 -21.01 7.98 -12.56
N ASP A 6 -21.82 7.82 -11.52
CA ASP A 6 -21.60 8.52 -10.27
C ASP A 6 -20.18 8.23 -9.77
N VAL A 7 -19.47 9.29 -9.37
CA VAL A 7 -18.05 9.18 -9.02
C VAL A 7 -17.87 8.26 -7.81
N LEU A 8 -18.80 8.27 -6.85
CA LEU A 8 -18.70 7.45 -5.64
C LEU A 8 -18.99 5.99 -5.94
N ASP A 9 -19.96 5.70 -6.83
CA ASP A 9 -20.22 4.33 -7.30
C ASP A 9 -19.00 3.76 -8.03
N LEU A 10 -18.35 4.56 -8.90
CA LEU A 10 -17.13 4.12 -9.57
C LEU A 10 -15.99 3.87 -8.58
N VAL A 11 -15.79 4.76 -7.62
CA VAL A 11 -14.80 4.61 -6.53
C VAL A 11 -15.01 3.30 -5.78
N ASN A 12 -16.25 2.97 -5.41
CA ASN A 12 -16.58 1.74 -4.69
C ASN A 12 -16.29 0.49 -5.54
N ASN A 13 -16.70 0.51 -6.81
CA ASN A 13 -16.46 -0.60 -7.73
C ASN A 13 -14.96 -0.85 -7.96
N MET A 14 -14.17 0.22 -8.16
CA MET A 14 -12.73 0.10 -8.35
C MET A 14 -12.02 -0.40 -7.08
N LYS A 15 -12.43 0.08 -5.89
CA LYS A 15 -11.94 -0.43 -4.60
C LYS A 15 -12.22 -1.91 -4.44
N ALA A 16 -13.43 -2.37 -4.76
CA ALA A 16 -13.81 -3.77 -4.68
C ALA A 16 -12.98 -4.66 -5.62
N ARG A 17 -12.61 -4.16 -6.81
CA ARG A 17 -11.73 -4.86 -7.76
C ARG A 17 -10.23 -4.76 -7.43
N GLY A 18 -9.84 -3.97 -6.42
CA GLY A 18 -8.43 -3.73 -6.09
C GLY A 18 -7.68 -2.93 -7.17
N GLU A 19 -8.39 -2.16 -8.00
CA GLU A 19 -7.77 -1.32 -9.02
C GLU A 19 -7.23 -0.03 -8.39
N PRO A 20 -5.95 0.32 -8.58
CA PRO A 20 -5.40 1.57 -8.05
C PRO A 20 -5.88 2.79 -8.87
N PHE A 21 -6.24 3.87 -8.17
CA PHE A 21 -6.61 5.16 -8.76
C PHE A 21 -6.39 6.31 -7.77
N ALA A 22 -6.31 7.54 -8.25
CA ALA A 22 -6.31 8.73 -7.41
C ALA A 22 -7.70 9.39 -7.44
N LEU A 23 -8.18 9.82 -6.27
CA LEU A 23 -9.37 10.64 -6.15
C LEU A 23 -8.92 12.09 -5.92
N ALA A 24 -9.25 12.96 -6.87
CA ALA A 24 -9.07 14.40 -6.72
C ALA A 24 -10.38 15.02 -6.23
N THR A 25 -10.34 15.80 -5.15
CA THR A 25 -11.48 16.54 -4.60
C THR A 25 -11.12 18.01 -4.50
N VAL A 26 -11.94 18.88 -5.10
CA VAL A 26 -11.86 20.33 -4.86
C VAL A 26 -12.37 20.60 -3.45
N VAL A 27 -11.48 21.03 -2.56
CA VAL A 27 -11.80 21.24 -1.12
C VAL A 27 -12.09 22.70 -0.79
N ARG A 28 -11.51 23.64 -1.56
CA ARG A 28 -11.74 25.07 -1.39
C ARG A 28 -11.71 25.79 -2.74
N THR A 29 -12.54 26.81 -2.88
CA THR A 29 -12.52 27.75 -4.02
C THR A 29 -12.70 29.16 -3.52
N VAL A 30 -11.94 30.11 -4.07
CA VAL A 30 -12.08 31.55 -3.80
C VAL A 30 -12.27 32.26 -5.14
N SER A 31 -13.17 33.24 -5.17
CA SER A 31 -13.57 33.98 -6.38
C SER A 31 -14.24 33.09 -7.46
N LEU A 32 -14.28 33.55 -8.70
CA LEU A 32 -14.91 32.81 -9.80
C LEU A 32 -14.04 31.63 -10.23
N THR A 33 -14.44 30.42 -9.87
CA THR A 33 -13.84 29.18 -10.36
C THR A 33 -14.86 28.34 -11.13
N ALA A 34 -14.39 27.62 -12.15
CA ALA A 34 -15.24 26.75 -12.97
C ALA A 34 -15.78 25.53 -12.19
N ALA A 35 -14.98 24.98 -11.27
CA ALA A 35 -15.42 23.97 -10.32
C ALA A 35 -15.81 24.62 -8.99
N LYS A 36 -16.66 23.93 -8.23
CA LYS A 36 -17.05 24.30 -6.86
C LYS A 36 -16.47 23.29 -5.87
N ALA A 37 -16.36 23.71 -4.62
CA ALA A 37 -16.02 22.79 -3.53
C ALA A 37 -16.95 21.56 -3.56
N GLY A 38 -16.38 20.38 -3.34
CA GLY A 38 -17.06 19.10 -3.46
C GLY A 38 -16.97 18.45 -4.85
N ALA A 39 -16.53 19.16 -5.89
CA ALA A 39 -16.27 18.56 -7.20
C ALA A 39 -15.16 17.49 -7.11
N LYS A 40 -15.36 16.34 -7.77
CA LYS A 40 -14.48 15.17 -7.70
C LYS A 40 -14.12 14.66 -9.07
N ALA A 41 -12.93 14.06 -9.21
CA ALA A 41 -12.57 13.28 -10.38
C ALA A 41 -11.73 12.05 -10.02
N VAL A 42 -11.94 10.96 -10.78
CA VAL A 42 -11.17 9.72 -10.67
C VAL A 42 -10.09 9.71 -11.74
N ILE A 43 -8.84 9.49 -11.33
CA ILE A 43 -7.66 9.51 -12.19
C ILE A 43 -6.95 8.16 -12.11
N LEU A 44 -6.77 7.50 -13.24
CA LEU A 44 -6.10 6.21 -13.36
C LEU A 44 -4.57 6.38 -13.34
N SER A 45 -3.84 5.28 -13.17
CA SER A 45 -2.36 5.27 -13.12
C SER A 45 -1.67 5.76 -14.39
N ASP A 46 -2.31 5.64 -15.55
CA ASP A 46 -1.85 6.20 -16.83
C ASP A 46 -2.07 7.74 -16.91
N GLY A 47 -2.82 8.31 -15.96
CA GLY A 47 -3.24 9.71 -15.91
C GLY A 47 -4.53 10.00 -16.65
N THR A 48 -5.27 8.97 -17.08
CA THR A 48 -6.62 9.13 -17.66
C THR A 48 -7.61 9.54 -16.58
N MET A 49 -8.35 10.62 -16.81
CA MET A 49 -9.45 11.03 -15.94
C MET A 49 -10.74 10.36 -16.44
N THR A 50 -11.21 9.34 -15.74
CA THR A 50 -12.26 8.41 -16.23
C THR A 50 -13.67 8.84 -15.82
N ALA A 51 -13.79 9.59 -14.73
CA ALA A 51 -15.07 10.14 -14.27
C ALA A 51 -14.87 11.45 -13.51
N GLY A 52 -15.95 12.22 -13.43
CA GLY A 52 -16.01 13.46 -12.66
C GLY A 52 -15.31 14.64 -13.34
N TRP A 53 -15.19 15.73 -12.58
CA TRP A 53 -14.68 17.02 -13.05
C TRP A 53 -14.06 17.80 -11.89
N ILE A 54 -12.93 18.47 -12.15
CA ILE A 54 -12.17 19.28 -11.18
C ILE A 54 -11.94 20.71 -11.71
N GLY A 55 -12.70 21.14 -12.72
CA GLY A 55 -12.53 22.44 -13.37
C GLY A 55 -11.92 22.34 -14.76
N GLY A 56 -11.71 23.50 -15.39
CA GLY A 56 -11.14 23.61 -16.74
C GLY A 56 -9.65 23.25 -16.80
N GLY A 57 -9.04 23.42 -17.98
CA GLY A 57 -7.69 22.95 -18.29
C GLY A 57 -6.57 23.48 -17.38
N CYS A 58 -6.75 24.65 -16.75
CA CYS A 58 -5.70 25.32 -15.97
C CYS A 58 -5.24 24.54 -14.73
N ALA A 59 -6.14 23.80 -14.06
CA ALA A 59 -5.78 22.97 -12.90
C ALA A 59 -5.38 21.54 -13.29
N ARG A 60 -5.78 21.09 -14.48
CA ARG A 60 -5.68 19.68 -14.90
C ARG A 60 -4.24 19.17 -14.91
N ALA A 61 -3.29 19.93 -15.46
CA ALA A 61 -1.90 19.50 -15.55
C ALA A 61 -1.28 19.24 -14.17
N ASN A 62 -1.50 20.15 -13.21
CA ASN A 62 -0.99 20.03 -11.85
C ASN A 62 -1.64 18.86 -11.10
N VAL A 63 -2.97 18.69 -11.24
CA VAL A 63 -3.69 17.58 -10.59
C VAL A 63 -3.26 16.23 -11.17
N LEU A 64 -3.10 16.10 -12.50
CA LEU A 64 -2.62 14.85 -13.10
C LEU A 64 -1.18 14.53 -12.69
N LYS A 65 -0.31 15.54 -12.57
CA LYS A 65 1.05 15.36 -12.05
C LYS A 65 1.02 14.86 -10.60
N ALA A 66 0.24 15.50 -9.74
CA ALA A 66 0.10 15.08 -8.35
C ALA A 66 -0.52 13.69 -8.21
N ALA A 67 -1.53 13.36 -9.03
CA ALA A 67 -2.15 12.04 -9.05
C ALA A 67 -1.13 10.95 -9.37
N ARG A 68 -0.34 11.11 -10.44
CA ARG A 68 0.73 10.16 -10.81
C ARG A 68 1.75 10.00 -9.70
N GLN A 69 2.19 11.10 -9.10
CA GLN A 69 3.14 11.05 -7.99
C GLN A 69 2.53 10.35 -6.76
N SER A 70 1.28 10.64 -6.42
CA SER A 70 0.55 10.02 -5.30
C SER A 70 0.32 8.53 -5.49
N LEU A 71 0.06 8.08 -6.71
CA LEU A 71 -0.07 6.67 -7.01
C LEU A 71 1.26 5.93 -6.92
N SER A 72 2.36 6.61 -7.26
CA SER A 72 3.71 6.05 -7.20
C SER A 72 4.20 5.86 -5.76
N ASP A 73 4.12 6.90 -4.93
CA ASP A 73 4.63 6.86 -3.55
C ASP A 73 3.56 6.49 -2.49
N GLY A 74 2.28 6.50 -2.87
CA GLY A 74 1.16 6.25 -1.98
C GLY A 74 0.87 7.41 -1.01
N GLN A 75 1.40 8.61 -1.24
CA GLN A 75 1.21 9.77 -0.38
C GLN A 75 0.17 10.75 -0.94
N PRO A 76 -0.79 11.22 -0.13
CA PRO A 76 -1.74 12.23 -0.54
C PRO A 76 -1.05 13.58 -0.74
N ARG A 77 -1.65 14.45 -1.55
CA ARG A 77 -1.14 15.77 -1.89
C ARG A 77 -2.25 16.80 -1.83
N LEU A 78 -1.97 17.95 -1.21
CA LEU A 78 -2.81 19.13 -1.30
C LEU A 78 -2.18 20.10 -2.28
N ILE A 79 -2.92 20.49 -3.32
CA ILE A 79 -2.48 21.42 -4.35
C ILE A 79 -3.27 22.71 -4.19
N SER A 80 -2.59 23.85 -4.23
CA SER A 80 -3.22 25.17 -4.27
C SER A 80 -2.90 25.83 -5.61
N VAL A 81 -3.92 26.02 -6.43
CA VAL A 81 -3.82 26.65 -7.75
C VAL A 81 -4.27 28.10 -7.61
N GLN A 82 -3.35 29.05 -7.71
CA GLN A 82 -3.59 30.48 -7.43
C GLN A 82 -3.01 31.36 -8.53
N PRO A 83 -3.59 32.56 -8.77
CA PRO A 83 -2.99 33.56 -9.64
C PRO A 83 -1.56 33.92 -9.23
N LYS A 84 -0.72 34.31 -10.20
CA LYS A 84 0.70 34.59 -9.99
C LYS A 84 0.93 35.73 -8.99
N ASP A 85 0.14 36.79 -9.08
CA ASP A 85 0.14 37.94 -8.17
C ASP A 85 -0.14 37.53 -6.72
N VAL A 86 -1.14 36.66 -6.51
CA VAL A 86 -1.46 36.13 -5.17
C VAL A 86 -0.33 35.26 -4.61
N LEU A 87 0.36 34.49 -5.46
CA LEU A 87 1.55 33.73 -5.03
C LEU A 87 2.68 34.67 -4.59
N GLU A 88 2.96 35.71 -5.39
CA GLU A 88 4.02 36.68 -5.12
C GLU A 88 3.77 37.50 -3.85
N GLU A 89 2.52 37.90 -3.59
CA GLU A 89 2.11 38.59 -2.34
C GLU A 89 2.41 37.76 -1.09
N HIS A 90 2.26 36.44 -1.17
CA HIS A 90 2.58 35.51 -0.09
C HIS A 90 4.04 35.03 -0.12
N GLY A 91 4.87 35.53 -1.04
CA GLY A 91 6.27 35.12 -1.18
C GLY A 91 6.47 33.69 -1.68
N LEU A 92 5.47 33.11 -2.35
CA LEU A 92 5.46 31.72 -2.83
C LEU A 92 5.78 31.63 -4.32
N LYS A 93 6.36 30.51 -4.75
CA LYS A 93 6.61 30.22 -6.17
C LYS A 93 5.79 29.03 -6.67
N ALA A 94 5.39 29.07 -7.94
CA ALA A 94 4.76 27.92 -8.58
C ALA A 94 5.72 26.72 -8.64
N GLY A 95 5.24 25.54 -8.25
CA GLY A 95 6.02 24.32 -8.11
C GLY A 95 6.68 24.14 -6.74
N GLU A 96 6.59 25.15 -5.86
CA GLU A 96 7.08 25.07 -4.49
C GLU A 96 6.09 24.33 -3.59
N ALA A 97 6.63 23.52 -2.68
CA ALA A 97 5.88 22.94 -1.58
C ALA A 97 6.15 23.75 -0.31
N HIS A 98 5.11 24.31 0.30
CA HIS A 98 5.20 25.08 1.54
C HIS A 98 4.09 24.64 2.48
N GLU A 99 4.44 24.34 3.74
CA GLU A 99 3.52 23.83 4.78
C GLU A 99 2.63 22.65 4.34
N GLY A 100 3.17 21.76 3.50
CA GLY A 100 2.44 20.59 3.00
C GLY A 100 1.48 20.88 1.84
N VAL A 101 1.48 22.09 1.29
CA VAL A 101 0.72 22.48 0.11
C VAL A 101 1.66 22.66 -1.08
N LEU A 102 1.34 22.03 -2.21
CA LEU A 102 2.01 22.24 -3.48
C LEU A 102 1.35 23.42 -4.21
N TYR A 103 2.06 24.53 -4.37
CA TYR A 103 1.54 25.71 -5.03
C TYR A 103 1.74 25.64 -6.54
N ALA A 104 0.74 26.09 -7.28
CA ALA A 104 0.76 26.09 -8.74
C ALA A 104 0.14 27.38 -9.29
N ASN A 105 0.68 27.86 -10.40
CA ASN A 105 0.15 29.05 -11.05
C ASN A 105 -1.17 28.75 -11.76
N ASN A 106 -2.17 29.58 -11.53
CA ASN A 106 -3.43 29.58 -12.27
C ASN A 106 -3.30 30.47 -13.52
N MET A 107 -3.33 29.85 -14.69
CA MET A 107 -3.32 30.55 -15.98
C MET A 107 -4.74 30.90 -16.48
N CYS A 108 -5.77 30.76 -15.64
CA CYS A 108 -7.16 31.00 -16.03
C CYS A 108 -7.50 32.50 -15.96
N PRO A 109 -8.20 33.07 -16.97
CA PRO A 109 -8.68 34.46 -16.94
C PRO A 109 -9.63 34.79 -15.78
N SER A 110 -10.13 33.79 -15.07
CA SER A 110 -11.04 33.96 -13.94
C SER A 110 -10.35 34.45 -12.67
N HIS A 111 -9.02 34.39 -12.60
CA HIS A 111 -8.20 34.76 -11.43
C HIS A 111 -8.66 34.11 -10.10
N GLY A 112 -9.38 32.98 -10.17
CA GLY A 112 -9.82 32.26 -8.99
C GLY A 112 -8.69 31.45 -8.34
N THR A 113 -8.85 31.16 -7.05
CA THR A 113 -7.99 30.23 -6.31
C THR A 113 -8.74 28.94 -6.05
N MET A 114 -8.07 27.80 -6.20
CA MET A 114 -8.66 26.48 -5.98
C MET A 114 -7.68 25.55 -5.29
N ASP A 115 -8.14 24.94 -4.19
CA ASP A 115 -7.40 23.91 -3.48
C ASP A 115 -7.98 22.54 -3.79
N ILE A 116 -7.11 21.61 -4.17
CA ILE A 116 -7.46 20.26 -4.60
C ILE A 116 -6.68 19.26 -3.75
N PHE A 117 -7.41 18.43 -3.03
CA PHE A 117 -6.84 17.27 -2.34
C PHE A 117 -6.83 16.07 -3.27
N VAL A 118 -5.65 15.48 -3.48
CA VAL A 118 -5.43 14.31 -4.31
C VAL A 118 -4.98 13.17 -3.42
N GLU A 119 -5.83 12.15 -3.27
CA GLU A 119 -5.55 10.97 -2.46
C GLU A 119 -5.39 9.72 -3.34
N PRO A 120 -4.34 8.92 -3.15
CA PRO A 120 -4.20 7.64 -3.83
C PRO A 120 -5.02 6.57 -3.11
N ILE A 121 -5.86 5.88 -3.85
CA ILE A 121 -6.57 4.68 -3.42
C ILE A 121 -5.84 3.49 -4.01
N LEU A 122 -5.12 2.76 -3.15
CA LEU A 122 -4.31 1.61 -3.53
C LEU A 122 -4.98 0.31 -3.07
N PRO A 123 -4.76 -0.82 -3.77
CA PRO A 123 -5.20 -2.11 -3.29
C PRO A 123 -4.63 -2.42 -1.90
N ARG A 124 -5.35 -3.27 -1.16
CA ARG A 124 -4.85 -3.88 0.08
C ARG A 124 -3.50 -4.55 -0.19
N PRO A 125 -2.48 -4.36 0.67
CA PRO A 125 -1.23 -5.11 0.56
C PRO A 125 -1.50 -6.62 0.59
N GLN A 126 -0.83 -7.36 -0.28
CA GLN A 126 -1.00 -8.80 -0.41
C GLN A 126 -0.16 -9.51 0.67
N LEU A 127 -0.79 -10.40 1.43
CA LEU A 127 -0.13 -11.31 2.35
C LEU A 127 -0.31 -12.73 1.81
N TYR A 128 0.80 -13.39 1.52
CA TYR A 128 0.84 -14.82 1.21
C TYR A 128 1.31 -15.59 2.44
N ILE A 129 0.52 -16.57 2.86
CA ILE A 129 0.85 -17.48 3.95
C ILE A 129 1.08 -18.86 3.34
N CYS A 130 2.31 -19.34 3.36
CA CYS A 130 2.67 -20.66 2.86
C CYS A 130 2.70 -21.66 4.01
N GLY A 131 1.75 -22.58 4.04
CA GLY A 131 1.60 -23.61 5.06
C GLY A 131 0.42 -23.42 6.02
N ALA A 132 0.16 -24.46 6.81
CA ALA A 132 -1.05 -24.61 7.63
C ALA A 132 -0.80 -24.84 9.12
N SER A 133 0.29 -24.29 9.67
CA SER A 133 0.52 -24.37 11.12
C SER A 133 -0.55 -23.58 11.92
N PRO A 134 -0.69 -23.84 13.23
CA PRO A 134 -1.52 -23.01 14.11
C PRO A 134 -1.16 -21.51 14.05
N VAL A 135 0.13 -21.18 13.88
CA VAL A 135 0.57 -19.78 13.69
C VAL A 135 0.07 -19.23 12.35
N ALA A 136 0.11 -20.03 11.28
CA ALA A 136 -0.41 -19.63 9.96
C ALA A 136 -1.91 -19.28 10.03
N VAL A 137 -2.69 -20.12 10.71
CA VAL A 137 -4.13 -19.90 10.94
C VAL A 137 -4.35 -18.64 11.77
N ALA A 138 -3.60 -18.46 12.85
CA ALA A 138 -3.71 -17.27 13.69
C ALA A 138 -3.36 -15.97 12.93
N ILE A 139 -2.34 -15.98 12.08
CA ILE A 139 -2.01 -14.83 11.20
C ILE A 139 -3.17 -14.53 10.26
N ALA A 140 -3.73 -15.57 9.60
CA ALA A 140 -4.84 -15.41 8.67
C ALA A 140 -6.09 -14.80 9.34
N ALA A 141 -6.31 -15.06 10.64
CA ALA A 141 -7.43 -14.51 11.39
C ALA A 141 -7.28 -13.01 11.74
N ILE A 142 -6.05 -12.53 11.99
CA ILE A 142 -5.84 -11.15 12.46
C ILE A 142 -5.38 -10.18 11.35
N ALA A 143 -4.68 -10.68 10.31
CA ALA A 143 -4.14 -9.85 9.24
C ALA A 143 -5.20 -9.08 8.44
N PRO A 144 -6.40 -9.62 8.13
CA PRO A 144 -7.46 -8.87 7.44
C PRO A 144 -7.88 -7.61 8.19
N ARG A 145 -7.93 -7.67 9.53
CA ARG A 145 -8.27 -6.51 10.39
C ARG A 145 -7.23 -5.40 10.32
N MET A 146 -6.00 -5.73 9.92
CA MET A 146 -4.92 -4.77 9.69
C MET A 146 -4.86 -4.27 8.24
N GLY A 147 -5.82 -4.68 7.40
CA GLY A 147 -5.98 -4.23 6.02
C GLY A 147 -5.20 -5.03 4.98
N PHE A 148 -4.73 -6.24 5.29
CA PHE A 148 -4.11 -7.13 4.32
C PHE A 148 -5.15 -7.90 3.50
N PHE A 149 -4.80 -8.25 2.27
CA PHE A 149 -5.49 -9.26 1.48
C PHE A 149 -4.76 -10.59 1.68
N VAL A 150 -5.42 -11.58 2.26
CA VAL A 150 -4.78 -12.82 2.71
C VAL A 150 -5.01 -13.94 1.70
N SER A 151 -3.91 -14.38 1.08
CA SER A 151 -3.86 -15.59 0.25
C SER A 151 -3.13 -16.70 0.99
N VAL A 152 -3.72 -17.89 1.07
CA VAL A 152 -3.10 -19.06 1.71
C VAL A 152 -2.67 -20.05 0.65
N CYS A 153 -1.38 -20.38 0.64
CA CYS A 153 -0.80 -21.43 -0.18
C CYS A 153 -0.56 -22.65 0.71
N ALA A 154 -1.48 -23.61 0.67
CA ALA A 154 -1.39 -24.87 1.41
C ALA A 154 -2.06 -26.02 0.63
N PRO A 155 -1.80 -27.30 0.97
CA PRO A 155 -2.56 -28.42 0.43
C PRO A 155 -4.08 -28.27 0.68
N ALA A 156 -4.91 -28.74 -0.26
CA ALA A 156 -6.38 -28.62 -0.21
C ALA A 156 -6.99 -29.22 1.06
N SER A 157 -6.33 -30.24 1.64
CA SER A 157 -6.76 -30.86 2.90
C SER A 157 -6.81 -29.86 4.06
N ASP A 158 -5.99 -28.81 4.00
CA ASP A 158 -5.81 -27.85 5.09
C ASP A 158 -6.62 -26.57 4.87
N HIS A 159 -7.20 -26.37 3.68
CA HIS A 159 -7.95 -25.16 3.30
C HIS A 159 -9.11 -24.86 4.24
N ALA A 160 -9.78 -25.89 4.77
CA ALA A 160 -10.90 -25.74 5.70
C ALA A 160 -10.52 -25.02 7.01
N MET A 161 -9.23 -24.97 7.37
CA MET A 161 -8.74 -24.29 8.57
C MET A 161 -8.76 -22.75 8.45
N PHE A 162 -8.86 -22.23 7.22
CA PHE A 162 -8.59 -20.83 6.91
C PHE A 162 -9.83 -19.97 6.66
N GLY A 163 -11.03 -20.51 6.89
CA GLY A 163 -12.30 -19.76 6.96
C GLY A 163 -12.41 -18.60 5.97
N ASP A 164 -12.29 -17.38 6.50
CA ASP A 164 -12.48 -16.10 5.80
C ASP A 164 -11.23 -15.59 5.03
N ALA A 165 -10.24 -16.44 4.73
CA ALA A 165 -9.13 -16.05 3.88
C ALA A 165 -9.64 -15.55 2.51
N ASP A 166 -9.07 -14.47 1.99
CA ASP A 166 -9.54 -13.87 0.74
C ASP A 166 -9.30 -14.79 -0.48
N ARG A 167 -8.28 -15.64 -0.42
CA ARG A 167 -7.94 -16.61 -1.47
C ARG A 167 -7.26 -17.85 -0.92
N LEU A 168 -7.64 -19.03 -1.42
CA LEU A 168 -7.01 -20.31 -1.12
C LEU A 168 -6.35 -20.85 -2.41
N ILE A 169 -5.10 -21.31 -2.29
CA ILE A 169 -4.25 -21.73 -3.39
C ILE A 169 -3.67 -23.10 -3.05
N GLU A 170 -3.81 -24.05 -3.97
CA GLU A 170 -3.30 -25.41 -3.81
C GLU A 170 -1.77 -25.44 -3.80
N GLY A 171 -1.20 -26.13 -2.82
CA GLY A 171 0.24 -26.32 -2.69
C GLY A 171 0.96 -25.08 -2.13
N TYR A 172 2.26 -24.96 -2.35
CA TYR A 172 3.10 -23.92 -1.75
C TYR A 172 3.53 -22.81 -2.72
N GLU A 173 3.07 -22.87 -3.97
CA GLU A 173 3.46 -21.94 -5.00
C GLU A 173 2.67 -20.62 -4.89
N ILE A 174 3.40 -19.51 -4.84
CA ILE A 174 2.85 -18.16 -4.84
C ILE A 174 2.62 -17.72 -6.30
N PRO A 175 1.38 -17.36 -6.69
CA PRO A 175 1.11 -16.88 -8.03
C PRO A 175 1.82 -15.56 -8.34
N ALA A 176 2.19 -15.36 -9.61
CA ALA A 176 2.84 -14.14 -10.07
C ALA A 176 1.89 -12.91 -10.17
N ASP A 177 0.60 -13.08 -9.90
CA ASP A 177 -0.48 -12.11 -10.15
C ASP A 177 -0.63 -10.99 -9.09
N GLY A 178 0.25 -10.96 -8.08
CA GLY A 178 0.17 -9.97 -7.00
C GLY A 178 0.60 -8.55 -7.39
N GLY A 179 0.09 -7.53 -6.68
CA GLY A 179 0.57 -6.15 -6.78
C GLY A 179 2.01 -5.96 -6.25
N PRO A 180 2.55 -4.73 -6.29
CA PRO A 180 3.95 -4.45 -5.89
C PRO A 180 4.20 -4.54 -4.37
N ARG A 181 3.15 -4.53 -3.54
CA ARG A 181 3.24 -4.57 -2.07
C ARG A 181 2.87 -5.96 -1.56
N ARG A 182 3.85 -6.87 -1.58
CA ARG A 182 3.70 -8.26 -1.14
C ARG A 182 4.42 -8.52 0.18
N TYR A 183 3.81 -9.35 1.01
CA TYR A 183 4.35 -9.87 2.27
C TYR A 183 4.21 -11.38 2.22
N VAL A 184 5.25 -12.11 2.61
CA VAL A 184 5.28 -13.57 2.53
C VAL A 184 5.68 -14.15 3.87
N ILE A 185 4.85 -15.05 4.39
CA ILE A 185 5.11 -15.80 5.62
C ILE A 185 5.17 -17.28 5.27
N VAL A 186 6.29 -17.92 5.60
CA VAL A 186 6.42 -19.38 5.53
C VAL A 186 6.21 -19.98 6.90
N SER A 187 5.16 -20.76 7.06
CA SER A 187 4.71 -21.32 8.33
C SER A 187 4.12 -22.73 8.14
N THR A 188 4.98 -23.65 7.70
CA THR A 188 4.57 -25.00 7.26
C THR A 188 4.61 -26.07 8.36
N GLN A 189 5.23 -25.78 9.51
CA GLN A 189 5.51 -26.78 10.55
C GLN A 189 6.34 -27.99 10.06
N GLY A 190 7.20 -27.82 9.05
CA GLY A 190 8.05 -28.90 8.54
C GLY A 190 7.47 -29.65 7.34
N ARG A 191 6.22 -29.38 6.96
CA ARG A 191 5.59 -29.98 5.80
C ARG A 191 5.86 -29.09 4.58
N GLY A 192 6.93 -29.39 3.84
CA GLY A 192 7.25 -28.67 2.60
C GLY A 192 7.98 -27.34 2.79
N ASP A 193 8.75 -27.17 3.88
CA ASP A 193 9.57 -25.97 4.13
C ASP A 193 10.39 -25.55 2.91
N THR A 194 11.13 -26.48 2.29
CA THR A 194 11.98 -26.19 1.13
C THR A 194 11.18 -25.68 -0.06
N ALA A 195 10.01 -26.28 -0.35
CA ALA A 195 9.16 -25.85 -1.45
C ALA A 195 8.57 -24.45 -1.21
N ALA A 196 8.05 -24.23 0.00
CA ALA A 196 7.51 -22.94 0.41
C ALA A 196 8.57 -21.83 0.43
N LEU A 197 9.76 -22.11 0.96
CA LEU A 197 10.86 -21.13 1.00
C LEU A 197 11.38 -20.79 -0.40
N LYS A 198 11.50 -21.77 -1.32
CA LYS A 198 11.87 -21.50 -2.71
C LYS A 198 10.87 -20.56 -3.37
N SER A 199 9.57 -20.83 -3.22
CA SER A 199 8.54 -19.95 -3.79
C SER A 199 8.52 -18.57 -3.14
N ALA A 200 8.68 -18.51 -1.82
CA ALA A 200 8.72 -17.25 -1.07
C ALA A 200 9.90 -16.35 -1.47
N LEU A 201 11.10 -16.92 -1.61
CA LEU A 201 12.31 -16.17 -1.96
C LEU A 201 12.33 -15.72 -3.42
N ALA A 202 11.79 -16.54 -4.32
CA ALA A 202 11.61 -16.18 -5.73
C ALA A 202 10.54 -15.08 -5.94
N THR A 203 9.76 -14.73 -4.90
CA THR A 203 8.70 -13.72 -4.97
C THR A 203 9.21 -12.37 -4.48
N PRO A 204 9.31 -11.34 -5.35
CA PRO A 204 9.65 -9.98 -4.91
C PRO A 204 8.65 -9.49 -3.86
N SER A 205 9.14 -9.21 -2.67
CA SER A 205 8.30 -8.87 -1.52
C SER A 205 8.95 -7.78 -0.65
N ALA A 206 8.11 -6.99 0.02
CA ALA A 206 8.56 -6.02 1.01
C ALA A 206 9.00 -6.68 2.32
N TYR A 207 8.56 -7.92 2.54
CA TYR A 207 8.79 -8.68 3.75
C TYR A 207 8.67 -10.18 3.45
N VAL A 208 9.68 -10.96 3.80
CA VAL A 208 9.67 -12.42 3.73
C VAL A 208 10.20 -12.98 5.05
N ALA A 209 9.43 -13.86 5.68
CA ALA A 209 9.79 -14.41 6.98
C ALA A 209 9.42 -15.89 7.13
N PHE A 210 10.19 -16.58 7.96
CA PHE A 210 10.03 -17.99 8.28
C PHE A 210 9.69 -18.18 9.76
N VAL A 211 8.56 -18.83 10.01
CA VAL A 211 8.14 -19.24 11.36
C VAL A 211 8.89 -20.51 11.75
N GLY A 212 10.01 -20.32 12.44
CA GLY A 212 10.84 -21.41 12.93
C GLY A 212 12.03 -20.91 13.75
N SER A 213 12.74 -21.84 14.39
CA SER A 213 13.93 -21.50 15.18
C SER A 213 15.08 -21.03 14.30
N ARG A 214 15.98 -20.20 14.86
CA ARG A 214 17.22 -19.76 14.20
C ARG A 214 18.03 -20.93 13.65
N LYS A 215 18.15 -22.00 14.45
CA LYS A 215 18.86 -23.22 14.07
C LYS A 215 18.25 -23.88 12.83
N LYS A 216 16.92 -24.06 12.81
CA LYS A 216 16.23 -24.66 11.67
C LYS A 216 16.36 -23.79 10.41
N ALA A 217 16.21 -22.48 10.56
CA ALA A 217 16.38 -21.54 9.46
C ALA A 217 17.79 -21.57 8.87
N SER A 218 18.84 -21.68 9.70
CA SER A 218 20.23 -21.81 9.22
C SER A 218 20.41 -23.03 8.33
N VAL A 219 19.94 -24.21 8.78
CA VAL A 219 20.04 -25.46 8.01
C VAL A 219 19.32 -25.32 6.67
N LEU A 220 18.10 -24.77 6.67
CA LEU A 220 17.34 -24.56 5.44
C LEU A 220 17.99 -23.55 4.51
N LYS A 221 18.64 -22.48 5.04
CA LYS A 221 19.41 -21.53 4.22
C LYS A 221 20.60 -22.22 3.53
N ASP A 222 21.31 -23.11 4.23
CA ASP A 222 22.43 -23.86 3.65
C ASP A 222 21.96 -24.80 2.53
N GLU A 223 20.85 -25.51 2.73
CA GLU A 223 20.23 -26.35 1.71
C GLU A 223 19.78 -25.56 0.47
N LEU A 224 19.18 -24.38 0.69
CA LEU A 224 18.73 -23.50 -0.39
C LEU A 224 19.91 -22.87 -1.14
N ALA A 225 20.98 -22.50 -0.45
CA ALA A 225 22.22 -22.03 -1.05
C ALA A 225 22.85 -23.10 -1.96
N ALA A 226 22.91 -24.36 -1.48
CA ALA A 226 23.37 -25.50 -2.27
C ALA A 226 22.48 -25.76 -3.50
N ALA A 227 21.19 -25.43 -3.41
CA ALA A 227 20.24 -25.49 -4.52
C ALA A 227 20.28 -24.26 -5.46
N GLY A 228 21.22 -23.32 -5.25
CA GLY A 228 21.46 -22.19 -6.15
C GLY A 228 20.67 -20.91 -5.85
N VAL A 229 20.03 -20.80 -4.67
CA VAL A 229 19.35 -19.57 -4.27
C VAL A 229 20.39 -18.47 -3.99
N PRO A 230 20.24 -17.25 -4.56
CA PRO A 230 21.19 -16.17 -4.38
C PRO A 230 21.37 -15.75 -2.91
N PRO A 231 22.60 -15.42 -2.46
CA PRO A 231 22.85 -14.97 -1.08
C PRO A 231 21.97 -13.78 -0.65
N SER A 232 21.72 -12.83 -1.55
CA SER A 232 20.88 -11.65 -1.27
C SER A 232 19.43 -12.01 -0.93
N GLU A 233 18.88 -13.07 -1.53
CA GLU A 233 17.53 -13.55 -1.21
C GLU A 233 17.52 -14.25 0.16
N LEU A 234 18.54 -15.07 0.43
CA LEU A 234 18.70 -15.74 1.72
C LEU A 234 18.90 -14.75 2.88
N GLU A 235 19.59 -13.63 2.64
CA GLU A 235 19.76 -12.55 3.60
C GLU A 235 18.45 -11.81 3.89
N ALA A 236 17.58 -11.66 2.89
CA ALA A 236 16.27 -11.03 3.06
C ALA A 236 15.32 -11.87 3.95
N LEU A 237 15.53 -13.19 4.06
CA LEU A 237 14.72 -14.08 4.88
C LEU A 237 14.89 -13.81 6.38
N ARG A 238 13.84 -13.30 7.00
CA ARG A 238 13.75 -13.10 8.46
C ARG A 238 13.41 -14.40 9.17
N ALA A 239 14.25 -14.79 10.13
CA ALA A 239 14.00 -15.96 10.96
C ALA A 239 14.69 -15.79 12.34
N PRO A 240 13.96 -15.87 13.47
CA PRO A 240 12.53 -16.12 13.58
C PRO A 240 11.69 -14.97 13.01
N ALA A 241 10.47 -15.27 12.57
CA ALA A 241 9.53 -14.26 12.10
C ALA A 241 8.95 -13.44 13.27
N GLY A 242 8.72 -12.15 13.04
CA GLY A 242 8.04 -11.25 13.97
C GLY A 242 8.97 -10.52 14.94
N LEU A 243 8.40 -9.52 15.61
CA LEU A 243 9.07 -8.78 16.67
C LEU A 243 9.34 -9.68 17.89
N ASP A 244 10.40 -9.38 18.64
CA ASP A 244 10.68 -10.05 19.90
C ASP A 244 9.81 -9.48 21.02
N LEU A 245 8.61 -10.05 21.17
CA LEU A 245 7.65 -9.70 22.23
C LEU A 245 7.68 -10.71 23.40
N GLY A 246 8.58 -11.69 23.37
CA GLY A 246 8.50 -12.86 24.27
C GLY A 246 7.29 -13.76 24.01
N ALA A 247 6.77 -13.76 22.77
CA ALA A 247 5.59 -14.52 22.36
C ALA A 247 5.79 -16.04 22.46
N ILE A 248 4.77 -16.76 22.97
CA ILE A 248 4.80 -18.22 23.19
C ILE A 248 3.64 -18.90 22.44
N THR A 249 2.44 -18.35 22.54
CA THR A 249 1.25 -18.96 21.90
C THR A 249 1.18 -18.64 20.40
N PRO A 250 0.49 -19.45 19.59
CA PRO A 250 0.31 -19.15 18.16
C PRO A 250 -0.26 -17.76 17.89
N GLU A 251 -1.18 -17.29 18.74
CA GLU A 251 -1.83 -15.98 18.67
C GLU A 251 -0.86 -14.84 18.99
N GLU A 252 -0.02 -14.99 20.02
CA GLU A 252 1.02 -14.02 20.36
C GLU A 252 2.10 -13.93 19.27
N ILE A 253 2.50 -15.08 18.71
CA ILE A 253 3.46 -15.13 17.61
C ILE A 253 2.87 -14.48 16.36
N ALA A 254 1.60 -14.78 16.04
CA ALA A 254 0.91 -14.13 14.94
C ALA A 254 0.85 -12.61 15.13
N LEU A 255 0.54 -12.14 16.35
CA LEU A 255 0.56 -10.73 16.70
C LEU A 255 1.94 -10.10 16.47
N SER A 256 3.02 -10.75 16.89
CA SER A 256 4.37 -10.22 16.71
C SER A 256 4.78 -10.12 15.24
N ILE A 257 4.37 -11.09 14.41
CA ILE A 257 4.59 -11.10 12.96
C ILE A 257 3.81 -9.98 12.28
N VAL A 258 2.51 -9.88 12.57
CA VAL A 258 1.66 -8.85 11.97
C VAL A 258 2.08 -7.45 12.43
N ALA A 259 2.54 -7.29 13.67
CA ALA A 259 3.12 -6.04 14.15
C ALA A 259 4.38 -5.66 13.35
N GLU A 260 5.29 -6.60 13.09
CA GLU A 260 6.47 -6.36 12.27
C GLU A 260 6.10 -5.98 10.83
N MET A 261 5.12 -6.66 10.23
CA MET A 261 4.62 -6.32 8.90
C MET A 261 4.04 -4.90 8.85
N VAL A 262 3.29 -4.49 9.88
CA VAL A 262 2.77 -3.13 9.99
C VAL A 262 3.90 -2.12 10.15
N GLU A 263 4.92 -2.42 10.96
CA GLU A 263 6.10 -1.58 11.08
C GLU A 263 6.76 -1.36 9.71
N VAL A 264 7.05 -2.44 8.98
CA VAL A 264 7.63 -2.38 7.61
C VAL A 264 6.74 -1.56 6.67
N ARG A 265 5.42 -1.74 6.73
CA ARG A 265 4.46 -0.97 5.91
C ARG A 265 4.51 0.53 6.19
N ARG A 266 4.82 0.94 7.43
CA ARG A 266 4.78 2.33 7.89
C ARG A 266 6.14 3.03 7.86
N ARG A 267 7.25 2.29 7.69
CA ARG A 267 8.59 2.86 7.58
C ARG A 267 8.62 3.96 6.50
N GLY A 268 9.14 5.13 6.87
CA GLY A 268 9.26 6.30 5.98
C GLY A 268 7.96 7.07 5.71
N GLN A 269 6.81 6.69 6.28
CA GLN A 269 5.55 7.42 6.08
C GLN A 269 5.29 8.52 7.12
N ARG A 270 5.90 8.45 8.30
CA ARG A 270 5.84 9.54 9.29
C ARG A 270 6.87 10.61 8.91
N ARG A 271 6.48 11.88 8.98
CA ARG A 271 7.40 12.99 8.65
C ARG A 271 8.52 13.05 9.70
N PRO A 272 9.75 13.43 9.33
CA PRO A 272 10.85 13.58 10.28
C PRO A 272 10.54 14.53 11.44
N ASP A 273 9.68 15.53 11.21
CA ASP A 273 9.30 16.51 12.25
C ASP A 273 8.38 15.94 13.33
N ASP A 274 7.64 14.84 13.06
CA ASP A 274 6.82 14.15 14.07
C ASP A 274 7.67 13.38 15.09
N GLN A 275 8.97 13.17 14.81
CA GLN A 275 9.88 12.39 15.69
C GLN A 275 10.63 13.26 16.72
N LYS A 276 10.59 14.60 16.60
CA LYS A 276 11.35 15.51 17.47
C LYS A 276 10.65 15.86 18.79
N GLU A 277 9.37 15.50 18.97
CA GLU A 277 8.63 15.81 20.19
C GLU A 277 8.65 14.69 21.25
N GLU A 278 9.00 13.45 20.90
CA GLU A 278 9.01 12.31 21.85
C GLU A 278 10.26 12.23 22.74
N GLY A 279 11.19 13.20 22.66
CA GLY A 279 12.42 13.25 23.46
C GLY A 279 12.35 14.11 24.72
N ARG A 280 11.16 14.53 25.17
CA ARG A 280 11.02 15.43 26.32
C ARG A 280 9.95 14.95 27.30
N THR A 281 10.26 13.95 28.10
CA THR A 281 9.83 13.85 29.51
C THR A 281 10.74 12.91 30.27
#